data_AF-A0A7C7IP58-F1
#
_entry.id   AF-A0A7C7IP58-F1
#
_cell.length_a   1.000
_cell.length_b   1.000
_cell.length_c   1.000
_cell.angle_alpha   90.00
_cell.angle_beta   90.00
_cell.angle_gamma   90.00
#
_symmetry.space_group_name_H-M   'P 1'
#
loop_
_entity.id
_entity.type
_entity.pdbx_description
1 polymer ?
#
loop_
_entity_poly.entity_id
_entity_poly.type
_entity_poly.pdbx_seq_one_letter_code
_entity_poly.pdbx_strand_id
1 'polypeptide(L)'
;MSGSNEKEEDWSNYASAGYSTAYDPWADLVPQEEAEDFDDDFEIDEFASIRPPPSDEGLDHLVSIGACDYCIIRLAGQPFSWDSAQNLGSTIRKSCEERGATKSNEVQYCPFCEDLFVDMDVLVEEIKSDLSGVEFKKIQIGAHFAKSHVTEEDDLRTRYGANGSQALKSAFNDALSQKLEQKLKDVELVKEQPEIMVLIDTLTFNINSELRSLYLYGRYRKLERGIPQTRWPCRACKGRDGGCESCNETGLQYPTSVQDQIGEPLRVAFQAKNTAFHGMGREDIDVRCLGRGRPFVIELKSPLRRYADLSELTELVNATSAGSVEISELRASRRSEVARIKGTAAEKSYTIRFKYGPEPHIISPSKNDDKNEKDEQSEEIEEPSDLVTPVDISPEFVKEMIVSLEGVTLEQRTPQRVSHRRADKVRKRKVVSISEISVEGDEAEITVRCESGTYVKELIHSDEGRTVPSVAEKLGLVCEVIWLDVNDVHAD
;
A
#
# COMPACT_ATOMS: atom_id res chain seq x y z
N MET A 1 43.77 25.79 -9.38
CA MET A 1 43.78 24.38 -8.95
C MET A 1 42.48 24.10 -8.24
N SER A 2 41.70 23.17 -8.82
CA SER A 2 40.49 22.50 -8.32
C SER A 2 39.46 23.30 -7.51
N GLY A 3 38.43 23.79 -8.21
CA GLY A 3 37.13 24.06 -7.61
C GLY A 3 36.46 22.73 -7.25
N SER A 4 36.08 22.59 -5.98
CA SER A 4 35.25 21.51 -5.49
C SER A 4 33.81 21.77 -5.92
N ASN A 5 33.38 21.00 -6.91
CA ASN A 5 32.00 20.88 -7.34
C ASN A 5 31.23 20.20 -6.18
N GLU A 6 30.59 20.98 -5.30
CA GLU A 6 29.60 20.45 -4.37
C GLU A 6 28.42 19.96 -5.19
N LYS A 7 28.43 18.67 -5.52
CA LYS A 7 27.26 17.97 -6.03
C LYS A 7 26.20 18.05 -4.92
N GLU A 8 25.14 18.81 -5.16
CA GLU A 8 23.90 18.68 -4.39
C GLU A 8 23.44 17.23 -4.46
N GLU A 9 23.68 16.48 -3.37
CA GLU A 9 23.30 15.09 -3.26
C GLU A 9 21.77 14.95 -3.34
N ASP A 10 21.32 14.12 -4.28
CA ASP A 10 19.92 13.78 -4.52
C ASP A 10 19.38 12.91 -3.37
N TRP A 11 18.64 13.54 -2.46
CA TRP A 11 18.03 12.91 -1.29
C TRP A 11 16.78 12.06 -1.60
N SER A 12 16.36 11.98 -2.87
CA SER A 12 15.16 11.25 -3.29
C SER A 12 15.29 9.73 -3.18
N ASN A 13 16.53 9.22 -3.27
CA ASN A 13 16.80 7.78 -3.14
C ASN A 13 16.56 7.24 -1.72
N TYR A 14 16.44 8.11 -0.73
CA TYR A 14 16.17 7.73 0.67
C TYR A 14 14.70 7.94 1.08
N ALA A 15 13.85 8.48 0.19
CA ALA A 15 12.42 8.65 0.43
C ALA A 15 11.56 7.52 -0.17
N SER A 16 12.13 6.66 -1.01
CA SER A 16 11.51 5.41 -1.45
C SER A 16 11.91 4.26 -0.53
N ALA A 17 11.24 4.14 0.61
CA ALA A 17 11.18 2.85 1.30
C ALA A 17 10.56 1.83 0.31
N GLY A 18 11.38 0.87 -0.10
CA GLY A 18 11.20 0.06 -1.29
C GLY A 18 9.90 -0.71 -1.36
N TYR A 19 9.29 -0.69 -2.56
CA TYR A 19 8.39 -1.75 -3.02
C TYR A 19 8.46 -1.86 -4.56
N SER A 20 9.02 -2.99 -4.99
CA SER A 20 8.57 -3.80 -6.13
C SER A 20 8.57 -3.15 -7.53
N THR A 21 9.74 -3.10 -8.16
CA THR A 21 9.82 -3.53 -9.57
C THR A 21 9.51 -5.04 -9.59
N ALA A 22 8.34 -5.41 -10.09
CA ALA A 22 7.99 -6.80 -10.34
C ALA A 22 8.89 -7.32 -11.47
N TYR A 23 10.02 -7.92 -11.11
CA TYR A 23 10.71 -8.86 -11.99
C TYR A 23 9.96 -10.19 -11.84
N ASP A 24 9.26 -10.58 -12.90
CA ASP A 24 8.61 -11.88 -13.01
C ASP A 24 9.67 -12.93 -13.36
N PRO A 25 10.08 -13.81 -12.43
CA PRO A 25 11.16 -14.78 -12.65
C PRO A 25 10.79 -15.89 -13.63
N TRP A 26 9.55 -15.90 -14.15
CA TRP A 26 9.02 -16.92 -15.04
C TRP A 26 9.00 -16.48 -16.52
N ALA A 27 9.40 -15.24 -16.83
CA ALA A 27 9.38 -14.69 -18.19
C ALA A 27 10.40 -15.36 -19.14
N ASP A 28 11.38 -16.11 -18.62
CA ASP A 28 12.44 -16.78 -19.38
C ASP A 28 12.34 -18.33 -19.36
N LEU A 29 11.19 -18.90 -18.98
CA LEU A 29 10.99 -20.35 -19.09
C LEU A 29 10.73 -20.77 -20.55
N VAL A 30 11.71 -21.43 -21.15
CA VAL A 30 11.55 -22.17 -22.40
C VAL A 30 10.73 -23.43 -22.13
N PRO A 31 9.72 -23.78 -22.96
CA PRO A 31 9.04 -25.07 -22.84
C PRO A 31 10.05 -26.21 -23.00
N GLN A 32 10.14 -27.12 -22.03
CA GLN A 32 10.90 -28.36 -22.22
C GLN A 32 10.18 -29.21 -23.27
N GLU A 33 10.92 -29.56 -24.34
CA GLU A 33 10.55 -30.66 -25.23
C GLU A 33 10.46 -31.95 -24.41
N GLU A 34 9.42 -32.74 -24.70
CA GLU A 34 9.15 -34.04 -24.10
C GLU A 34 10.40 -34.91 -24.19
N ALA A 35 11.01 -35.21 -23.05
CA ALA A 35 12.13 -36.14 -22.98
C ALA A 35 11.59 -37.54 -23.26
N GLU A 36 12.18 -38.18 -24.27
CA GLU A 36 11.96 -39.57 -24.67
C GLU A 36 12.07 -40.51 -23.46
N ASP A 37 11.11 -41.43 -23.36
CA ASP A 37 11.09 -42.52 -22.39
C ASP A 37 12.41 -43.31 -22.46
N PHE A 38 13.25 -43.16 -21.43
CA PHE A 38 14.40 -44.02 -21.20
C PHE A 38 13.91 -45.25 -20.41
N ASP A 39 13.72 -46.36 -21.10
CA ASP A 39 13.58 -47.69 -20.51
C ASP A 39 14.92 -48.07 -19.83
N ASP A 40 15.05 -47.77 -18.54
CA ASP A 40 16.06 -48.40 -17.69
C ASP A 40 15.43 -49.65 -17.06
N ASP A 41 15.70 -50.80 -17.69
CA ASP A 41 15.58 -52.14 -17.10
C ASP A 41 16.47 -52.21 -15.84
N PHE A 42 15.90 -51.88 -14.67
CA PHE A 42 16.52 -52.16 -13.38
C PHE A 42 16.09 -53.55 -12.92
N GLU A 43 17.05 -54.47 -12.85
CA GLU A 43 16.87 -55.83 -12.32
C GLU A 43 16.27 -55.76 -10.90
N ILE A 44 15.08 -56.33 -10.76
CA ILE A 44 14.41 -56.53 -9.47
C ILE A 44 15.15 -57.66 -8.75
N ASP A 45 16.04 -57.29 -7.85
CA ASP A 45 16.66 -58.24 -6.93
C ASP A 45 15.64 -58.62 -5.82
N GLU A 46 15.38 -59.92 -5.75
CA GLU A 46 14.74 -60.72 -4.71
C GLU A 46 14.19 -60.03 -3.43
N PHE A 47 12.86 -59.93 -3.39
CA PHE A 47 11.97 -60.27 -2.26
C PHE A 47 12.42 -59.89 -0.83
N ALA A 48 12.30 -58.61 -0.48
CA ALA A 48 11.76 -58.25 0.83
C ALA A 48 10.27 -58.00 0.64
N SER A 49 9.40 -58.84 1.23
CA SER A 49 7.97 -58.56 1.30
C SER A 49 7.73 -57.35 2.21
N ILE A 50 7.90 -56.14 1.67
CA ILE A 50 7.56 -54.90 2.35
C ILE A 50 6.04 -54.87 2.41
N ARG A 51 5.48 -55.33 3.54
CA ARG A 51 4.08 -55.07 3.87
C ARG A 51 3.86 -53.55 3.81
N PRO A 52 2.75 -53.06 3.24
CA PRO A 52 2.52 -51.63 3.12
C PRO A 52 2.57 -51.01 4.53
N PRO A 53 3.43 -50.01 4.77
CA PRO A 53 3.45 -49.32 6.03
C PRO A 53 2.10 -48.63 6.26
N PRO A 54 1.57 -48.67 7.50
CA PRO A 54 2.21 -49.25 8.68
C PRO A 54 1.81 -50.72 8.85
N SER A 55 2.80 -51.62 8.75
CA SER A 55 2.73 -52.93 9.37
C SER A 55 3.10 -52.82 10.85
N ASP A 56 2.76 -53.85 11.62
CA ASP A 56 3.22 -54.02 13.01
C ASP A 56 4.75 -53.81 13.15
N GLU A 57 5.54 -54.24 12.17
CA GLU A 57 7.00 -54.03 12.09
C GLU A 57 7.39 -52.56 11.84
N GLY A 58 6.61 -51.84 11.04
CA GLY A 58 6.82 -50.40 10.79
C GLY A 58 6.59 -49.56 12.05
N LEU A 59 5.54 -49.87 12.81
CA LEU A 59 5.27 -49.21 14.10
C LEU A 59 6.36 -49.52 15.13
N ASP A 60 6.86 -50.76 15.17
CA ASP A 60 7.98 -51.16 16.03
C ASP A 60 9.25 -50.38 15.68
N HIS A 61 9.49 -50.14 14.38
CA HIS A 61 10.61 -49.33 13.92
C HIS A 61 10.47 -47.86 14.36
N LEU A 62 9.29 -47.25 14.22
CA LEU A 62 9.03 -45.88 14.68
C LEU A 62 9.32 -45.69 16.18
N VAL A 63 8.95 -46.68 17.00
CA VAL A 63 9.27 -46.69 18.44
C VAL A 63 10.77 -46.85 18.69
N SER A 64 11.42 -47.74 17.93
CA SER A 64 12.85 -48.04 18.07
C SER A 64 13.74 -46.85 17.72
N ILE A 65 13.41 -46.11 16.65
CA ILE A 65 14.10 -44.87 16.27
C ILE A 65 13.79 -43.69 17.21
N GLY A 66 12.88 -43.85 18.17
CA GLY A 66 12.61 -42.85 19.19
C GLY A 66 11.61 -41.78 18.81
N ALA A 67 10.66 -42.06 17.91
CA ALA A 67 9.56 -41.14 17.62
C ALA A 67 8.73 -40.85 18.89
N CYS A 68 8.26 -39.61 19.07
CA CYS A 68 7.35 -39.24 20.15
C CYS A 68 5.93 -39.78 19.90
N ASP A 69 5.08 -39.79 20.94
CA ASP A 69 3.72 -40.34 20.87
C ASP A 69 2.86 -39.67 19.79
N TYR A 70 3.01 -38.35 19.61
CA TYR A 70 2.34 -37.60 18.56
C TYR A 70 2.77 -38.02 17.15
N CYS A 71 4.06 -38.25 16.93
CA CYS A 71 4.56 -38.72 15.64
C CYS A 71 4.18 -40.17 15.37
N ILE A 72 4.12 -41.03 16.39
CA ILE A 72 3.67 -42.42 16.24
C ILE A 72 2.23 -42.45 15.69
N ILE A 73 1.28 -41.75 16.32
CA ILE A 73 -0.11 -41.77 15.84
C ILE A 73 -0.26 -41.07 14.48
N ARG A 74 0.47 -39.97 14.25
CA ARG A 74 0.49 -39.25 12.96
C ARG A 74 0.95 -40.15 11.80
N LEU A 75 1.93 -41.01 12.05
CA LEU A 75 2.54 -41.89 11.06
C LEU A 75 1.87 -43.27 11.01
N ALA A 76 1.02 -43.62 11.98
CA ALA A 76 0.31 -44.90 12.05
C ALA A 76 -0.86 -45.03 11.07
N GLY A 77 -1.21 -43.97 10.32
CA GLY A 77 -2.28 -44.02 9.31
C GLY A 77 -3.70 -44.22 9.87
N GLN A 78 -3.85 -44.15 11.19
CA GLN A 78 -5.14 -44.24 11.87
C GLN A 78 -5.78 -42.85 11.96
N PRO A 79 -7.11 -42.72 11.81
CA PRO A 79 -7.78 -41.44 12.05
C PRO A 79 -7.70 -41.09 13.53
N PHE A 80 -7.32 -39.85 13.84
CA PHE A 80 -7.22 -39.36 15.22
C PHE A 80 -7.58 -37.87 15.31
N SER A 81 -7.84 -37.42 16.53
CA SER A 81 -7.90 -35.99 16.89
C SER A 81 -6.68 -35.62 17.73
N TRP A 82 -6.16 -34.40 17.54
CA TRP A 82 -4.98 -33.91 18.25
C TRP A 82 -5.14 -33.89 19.78
N ASP A 83 -6.37 -33.82 20.30
CA ASP A 83 -6.65 -33.92 21.74
C ASP A 83 -6.31 -35.30 22.31
N SER A 84 -6.58 -36.34 21.52
CA SER A 84 -6.35 -37.74 21.89
C SER A 84 -4.98 -38.26 21.43
N ALA A 85 -4.23 -37.48 20.66
CA ALA A 85 -3.04 -37.94 19.96
C ALA A 85 -2.00 -38.53 20.91
N GLN A 86 -1.74 -37.88 22.04
CA GLN A 86 -0.79 -38.38 23.05
C GLN A 86 -1.22 -39.74 23.62
N ASN A 87 -2.49 -39.87 24.01
CA ASN A 87 -3.01 -41.10 24.61
C ASN A 87 -3.01 -42.27 23.62
N LEU A 88 -3.45 -42.02 22.37
CA LEU A 88 -3.45 -43.03 21.31
C LEU A 88 -2.03 -43.45 20.94
N GLY A 89 -1.12 -42.48 20.78
CA GLY A 89 0.30 -42.73 20.54
C GLY A 89 0.95 -43.57 21.65
N SER A 90 0.67 -43.25 22.92
CA SER A 90 1.17 -44.03 24.06
C SER A 90 0.62 -45.46 24.10
N THR A 91 -0.60 -45.67 23.62
CA THR A 91 -1.23 -46.99 23.53
C THR A 91 -0.57 -47.84 22.45
N ILE A 92 -0.31 -47.23 21.28
CA ILE A 92 0.45 -47.89 20.19
C ILE A 92 1.87 -48.22 20.67
N ARG A 93 2.53 -47.29 21.36
CA ARG A 93 3.87 -47.52 21.93
C ARG A 93 3.88 -48.74 22.85
N LYS A 94 2.95 -48.83 23.81
CA LYS A 94 2.86 -49.98 24.73
C LYS A 94 2.71 -51.31 24.00
N SER A 95 1.87 -51.35 22.97
CA SER A 95 1.70 -52.54 22.12
C SER A 95 2.98 -52.94 21.39
N CYS A 96 3.79 -51.97 20.95
CA CYS A 96 5.10 -52.22 20.33
C CYS A 96 6.12 -52.70 21.38
N GLU A 97 6.12 -52.12 22.57
CA GLU A 97 6.99 -52.52 23.69
C GLU A 97 6.69 -53.95 24.15
N GLU A 98 5.40 -54.35 24.21
CA GLU A 98 4.98 -55.73 24.49
C GLU A 98 5.47 -56.72 23.43
N ARG A 99 5.63 -56.26 22.17
CA ARG A 99 6.22 -57.04 21.06
C ARG A 99 7.74 -57.02 21.04
N GLY A 100 8.38 -56.27 21.95
CA GLY A 100 9.83 -56.23 22.13
C GLY A 100 10.54 -55.03 21.48
N ALA A 101 9.81 -54.03 20.97
CA ALA A 101 10.42 -52.80 20.47
C ALA A 101 10.90 -51.93 21.64
N THR A 102 12.18 -51.54 21.64
CA THR A 102 12.77 -50.67 22.66
C THR A 102 13.37 -49.43 22.03
N LYS A 103 13.10 -48.26 22.61
CA LYS A 103 13.70 -46.99 22.18
C LYS A 103 15.24 -47.07 22.26
N SER A 104 15.92 -46.67 21.18
CA SER A 104 17.37 -46.50 21.21
C SER A 104 17.79 -45.41 22.19
N ASN A 105 18.78 -45.70 23.05
CA ASN A 105 19.29 -44.77 24.06
C ASN A 105 20.05 -43.58 23.48
N GLU A 106 20.40 -43.61 22.19
CA GLU A 106 21.17 -42.55 21.51
C GLU A 106 20.31 -41.36 21.06
N VAL A 107 18.98 -41.50 21.11
CA VAL A 107 18.04 -40.51 20.56
C VAL A 107 17.51 -39.59 21.66
N GLN A 108 18.05 -38.37 21.71
CA GLN A 108 17.67 -37.34 22.69
C GLN A 108 16.29 -36.72 22.38
N TYR A 109 16.02 -36.40 21.11
CA TYR A 109 14.77 -35.76 20.64
C TYR A 109 14.10 -36.61 19.57
N CYS A 110 12.78 -36.46 19.39
CA CYS A 110 12.07 -37.15 18.32
C CYS A 110 12.68 -36.85 16.93
N PRO A 111 13.13 -37.86 16.15
CA PRO A 111 13.76 -37.64 14.85
C PRO A 111 12.87 -36.97 13.80
N PHE A 112 11.55 -36.98 14.01
CA PHE A 112 10.58 -36.39 13.08
C PHE A 112 10.25 -34.94 13.41
N CYS A 113 10.07 -34.61 14.69
CA CYS A 113 9.52 -33.31 15.09
C CYS A 113 10.38 -32.55 16.09
N GLU A 114 11.51 -33.11 16.53
CA GLU A 114 12.39 -32.51 17.55
C GLU A 114 11.61 -32.09 18.82
N ASP A 115 10.57 -32.86 19.17
CA ASP A 115 9.65 -32.65 20.29
C ASP A 115 8.78 -31.37 20.23
N LEU A 116 8.67 -30.73 19.06
CA LEU A 116 7.77 -29.59 18.82
C LEU A 116 6.30 -29.82 19.24
N PHE A 117 5.80 -31.06 19.12
CA PHE A 117 4.43 -31.38 19.54
C PHE A 117 4.27 -31.46 21.07
N VAL A 118 5.35 -31.74 21.80
CA VAL A 118 5.36 -31.76 23.27
C VAL A 118 5.28 -30.33 23.81
N ASP A 119 6.04 -29.41 23.21
CA ASP A 119 6.08 -27.99 23.60
C ASP A 119 4.90 -27.17 23.08
N MET A 120 3.93 -27.81 22.41
CA MET A 120 2.78 -27.15 21.80
C MET A 120 1.93 -26.36 22.81
N ASP A 121 1.79 -26.86 24.05
CA ASP A 121 1.02 -26.14 25.07
C ASP A 121 1.70 -24.84 25.53
N VAL A 122 3.04 -24.83 25.55
CA VAL A 122 3.83 -23.63 25.86
C VAL A 122 3.65 -22.58 24.77
N LEU A 123 3.76 -22.99 23.51
CA LEU A 123 3.55 -22.13 22.35
C LEU A 123 2.15 -21.48 22.35
N VAL A 124 1.11 -22.26 22.66
CA VAL A 124 -0.27 -21.75 22.69
C VAL A 124 -0.47 -20.71 23.79
N GLU A 125 0.07 -20.91 24.98
CA GLU A 125 -0.04 -19.92 26.08
C GLU A 125 0.80 -18.67 25.79
N GLU A 126 1.95 -18.80 25.13
CA GLU A 126 2.76 -17.65 24.70
C GLU A 126 2.05 -16.82 23.64
N ILE A 127 1.46 -17.45 22.60
CA ILE A 127 0.63 -16.78 21.59
C ILE A 127 -0.52 -16.04 22.26
N LYS A 128 -1.21 -16.68 23.21
CA LYS A 128 -2.32 -16.05 23.93
C LYS A 128 -1.88 -14.85 24.77
N SER A 129 -0.70 -14.92 25.38
CA SER A 129 -0.12 -13.80 26.13
C SER A 129 0.21 -12.63 25.21
N ASP A 130 0.80 -12.89 24.05
CA ASP A 130 1.17 -11.87 23.06
C ASP A 130 -0.08 -11.20 22.44
N LEU A 131 -1.15 -11.97 22.23
CA LEU A 131 -2.42 -11.46 21.70
C LEU A 131 -3.32 -10.81 22.77
N SER A 132 -2.86 -10.71 24.02
CA SER A 132 -3.65 -10.12 25.10
C SER A 132 -3.87 -8.61 24.88
N GLY A 133 -5.14 -8.18 24.93
CA GLY A 133 -5.52 -6.77 24.74
C GLY A 133 -5.73 -6.34 23.29
N VAL A 134 -5.67 -7.25 22.32
CA VAL A 134 -6.00 -6.99 20.91
C VAL A 134 -7.40 -7.51 20.58
N GLU A 135 -8.21 -6.71 19.89
CA GLU A 135 -9.51 -7.12 19.36
C GLU A 135 -9.35 -7.69 17.94
N PHE A 136 -9.75 -8.96 17.76
CA PHE A 136 -9.74 -9.63 16.46
C PHE A 136 -10.76 -10.78 16.44
N LYS A 137 -11.16 -11.16 15.23
CA LYS A 137 -11.95 -12.36 14.93
C LYS A 137 -11.24 -13.29 13.95
N LYS A 138 -10.30 -12.80 13.16
CA LYS A 138 -9.64 -13.60 12.10
C LYS A 138 -8.15 -13.69 12.30
N ILE A 139 -7.65 -14.91 12.50
CA ILE A 139 -6.22 -15.17 12.71
C ILE A 139 -5.67 -16.08 11.61
N GLN A 140 -4.45 -15.82 11.16
CA GLN A 140 -3.69 -16.74 10.34
C GLN A 140 -2.42 -17.14 11.08
N ILE A 141 -2.07 -18.42 10.97
CA ILE A 141 -0.87 -18.98 11.58
C ILE A 141 0.04 -19.47 10.48
N GLY A 142 1.32 -19.15 10.61
CA GLY A 142 2.38 -19.68 9.77
C GLY A 142 3.53 -20.20 10.63
N ALA A 143 4.03 -21.39 10.31
CA ALA A 143 5.23 -21.94 10.90
C ALA A 143 6.36 -21.97 9.85
N HIS A 144 7.53 -21.46 10.23
CA HIS A 144 8.76 -21.52 9.47
C HIS A 144 9.62 -22.68 10.00
N PHE A 145 9.86 -23.66 9.14
CA PHE A 145 10.71 -24.82 9.43
C PHE A 145 12.01 -24.71 8.63
N ALA A 146 13.10 -25.22 9.21
CA ALA A 146 14.34 -25.43 8.47
C ALA A 146 14.11 -26.38 7.29
N LYS A 147 14.69 -26.06 6.12
CA LYS A 147 14.54 -26.89 4.93
C LYS A 147 15.10 -28.31 5.14
N SER A 148 16.25 -28.43 5.81
CA SER A 148 16.86 -29.73 6.14
C SER A 148 15.92 -30.59 6.97
N HIS A 149 15.31 -30.01 8.01
CA HIS A 149 14.37 -30.73 8.89
C HIS A 149 13.16 -31.26 8.13
N VAL A 150 12.56 -30.44 7.24
CA VAL A 150 11.42 -30.89 6.42
C VAL A 150 11.83 -32.00 5.46
N THR A 151 13.02 -31.92 4.83
CA THR A 151 13.50 -32.95 3.90
C THR A 151 13.82 -34.27 4.63
N GLU A 152 14.53 -34.21 5.75
CA GLU A 152 14.84 -35.39 6.56
C GLU A 152 13.57 -36.06 7.10
N GLU A 153 12.58 -35.26 7.54
CA GLU A 153 11.28 -35.78 7.95
C GLU A 153 10.53 -36.47 6.81
N ASP A 154 10.58 -35.90 5.60
CA ASP A 154 9.89 -36.45 4.43
C ASP A 154 10.49 -37.80 4.01
N ASP A 155 11.81 -37.93 4.04
CA ASP A 155 12.53 -39.18 3.78
C ASP A 155 12.15 -40.25 4.80
N LEU A 156 12.16 -39.92 6.09
CA LEU A 156 11.78 -40.84 7.15
C LEU A 156 10.30 -41.24 7.07
N ARG A 157 9.42 -40.28 6.80
CA ARG A 157 7.98 -40.51 6.65
C ARG A 157 7.67 -41.41 5.46
N THR A 158 8.38 -41.25 4.34
CA THR A 158 8.19 -42.08 3.15
C THR A 158 8.66 -43.53 3.37
N ARG A 159 9.72 -43.74 4.18
CA ARG A 159 10.24 -45.09 4.47
C ARG A 159 9.41 -45.85 5.50
N TYR A 160 8.95 -45.17 6.55
CA TYR A 160 8.39 -45.83 7.74
C TYR A 160 6.95 -45.44 8.07
N GLY A 161 6.46 -44.33 7.53
CA GLY A 161 5.10 -43.84 7.78
C GLY A 161 4.06 -44.50 6.88
N ALA A 162 2.81 -44.45 7.32
CA ALA A 162 1.67 -44.87 6.53
C ALA A 162 1.58 -44.11 5.20
N ASN A 163 1.09 -44.78 4.17
CA ASN A 163 0.69 -44.13 2.93
C ASN A 163 -0.36 -43.04 3.22
N GLY A 164 -0.11 -41.81 2.79
CA GLY A 164 -0.99 -40.66 3.05
C GLY A 164 -0.85 -40.04 4.44
N SER A 165 0.16 -40.43 5.25
CA SER A 165 0.50 -39.76 6.50
C SER A 165 0.81 -38.27 6.28
N GLN A 166 0.35 -37.42 7.20
CA GLN A 166 0.51 -35.97 7.09
C GLN A 166 1.99 -35.55 7.25
N ALA A 167 2.47 -34.68 6.35
CA ALA A 167 3.79 -34.05 6.46
C ALA A 167 3.90 -33.18 7.74
N LEU A 168 5.10 -33.04 8.30
CA LEU A 168 5.33 -32.37 9.59
C LEU A 168 4.72 -30.97 9.64
N LYS A 169 4.99 -30.14 8.64
CA LYS A 169 4.49 -28.76 8.59
C LYS A 169 2.96 -28.68 8.59
N SER A 170 2.29 -29.56 7.85
CA SER A 170 0.82 -29.61 7.81
C SER A 170 0.27 -30.07 9.16
N ALA A 171 0.83 -31.14 9.70
CA ALA A 171 0.43 -31.70 10.99
C ALA A 171 0.62 -30.69 12.13
N PHE A 172 1.72 -29.94 12.13
CA PHE A 172 1.99 -28.89 13.12
C PHE A 172 0.96 -27.75 13.04
N ASN A 173 0.69 -27.23 11.84
CA ASN A 173 -0.32 -26.19 11.67
C ASN A 173 -1.72 -26.68 12.06
N ASP A 174 -2.09 -27.92 11.72
CA ASP A 174 -3.38 -28.52 12.09
C ASP A 174 -3.51 -28.68 13.62
N ALA A 175 -2.47 -29.20 14.27
CA ALA A 175 -2.42 -29.38 15.72
C ALA A 175 -2.55 -28.05 16.47
N LEU A 176 -1.78 -27.05 16.03
CA LEU A 176 -1.77 -25.72 16.62
C LEU A 176 -3.11 -25.00 16.42
N SER A 177 -3.70 -25.14 15.22
CA SER A 177 -5.02 -24.57 14.90
C SER A 177 -6.09 -25.13 15.83
N GLN A 178 -6.19 -26.46 15.98
CA GLN A 178 -7.19 -27.09 16.86
C GLN A 178 -7.02 -26.66 18.33
N LYS A 179 -5.79 -26.63 18.85
CA LYS A 179 -5.55 -26.19 20.23
C LYS A 179 -5.90 -24.71 20.43
N LEU A 180 -5.63 -23.85 19.44
CA LEU A 180 -5.98 -22.43 19.53
C LEU A 180 -7.49 -22.21 19.44
N GLU A 181 -8.22 -22.93 18.59
CA GLU A 181 -9.70 -22.84 18.51
C GLU A 181 -10.36 -23.19 19.85
N GLN A 182 -9.81 -24.15 20.59
CA GLN A 182 -10.35 -24.51 21.90
C GLN A 182 -10.10 -23.43 22.96
N LYS A 183 -8.96 -22.74 22.88
CA LYS A 183 -8.53 -21.74 23.84
C LYS A 183 -9.10 -20.35 23.55
N LEU A 184 -9.25 -20.01 22.27
CA LEU A 184 -9.78 -18.73 21.78
C LEU A 184 -11.22 -18.93 21.30
N LYS A 185 -12.17 -18.69 22.21
CA LYS A 185 -13.59 -18.66 21.85
C LYS A 185 -13.86 -17.44 20.96
N ASP A 186 -14.64 -17.63 19.89
CA ASP A 186 -15.06 -16.59 18.93
C ASP A 186 -14.00 -16.11 17.91
N VAL A 187 -12.95 -16.90 17.67
CA VAL A 187 -11.93 -16.62 16.64
C VAL A 187 -12.00 -17.66 15.51
N GLU A 188 -11.93 -17.19 14.27
CA GLU A 188 -11.89 -17.98 13.04
C GLU A 188 -10.45 -18.01 12.49
N LEU A 189 -9.92 -19.21 12.23
CA LEU A 189 -8.66 -19.36 11.50
C LEU A 189 -8.90 -19.26 10.00
N VAL A 190 -8.22 -18.29 9.36
CA VAL A 190 -8.38 -18.02 7.94
C VAL A 190 -7.04 -18.08 7.21
N LYS A 191 -7.07 -18.55 5.96
CA LYS A 191 -5.90 -18.52 5.06
C LYS A 191 -5.77 -17.19 4.32
N GLU A 192 -6.90 -16.53 4.10
CA GLU A 192 -6.98 -15.27 3.36
C GLU A 192 -7.60 -14.17 4.22
N GLN A 193 -7.10 -12.95 4.04
CA GLN A 193 -7.58 -11.76 4.75
C GLN A 193 -7.61 -11.91 6.29
N PRO A 194 -6.50 -12.34 6.92
CA PRO A 194 -6.42 -12.33 8.37
C PRO A 194 -6.38 -10.90 8.92
N GLU A 195 -6.84 -10.75 10.15
CA GLU A 195 -6.66 -9.55 10.94
C GLU A 195 -5.32 -9.60 11.69
N ILE A 196 -4.92 -10.78 12.15
CA ILE A 196 -3.62 -11.03 12.79
C ILE A 196 -2.92 -12.17 12.07
N MET A 197 -1.64 -11.99 11.77
CA MET A 197 -0.77 -13.05 11.27
C MET A 197 0.27 -13.40 12.34
N VAL A 198 0.24 -14.63 12.82
CA VAL A 198 1.24 -15.16 13.75
C VAL A 198 2.23 -16.00 12.97
N LEU A 199 3.50 -15.62 13.04
CA LEU A 199 4.62 -16.35 12.45
C LEU A 199 5.49 -16.95 13.55
N ILE A 200 5.68 -18.27 13.51
CA ILE A 200 6.46 -19.02 14.47
C ILE A 200 7.71 -19.53 13.76
N ASP A 201 8.88 -19.19 14.28
CA ASP A 201 10.14 -19.79 13.87
C ASP A 201 10.44 -21.01 14.75
N THR A 202 10.41 -22.22 14.17
CA THR A 202 10.58 -23.46 14.93
C THR A 202 12.02 -23.69 15.39
N LEU A 203 13.01 -22.99 14.81
CA LEU A 203 14.41 -23.12 15.22
C LEU A 203 14.71 -22.30 16.47
N THR A 204 14.18 -21.07 16.52
CA THR A 204 14.47 -20.13 17.62
C THR A 204 13.34 -20.07 18.65
N PHE A 205 12.22 -20.75 18.40
CA PHE A 205 10.98 -20.64 19.17
C PHE A 205 10.46 -19.20 19.28
N ASN A 206 10.81 -18.33 18.34
CA ASN A 206 10.36 -16.94 18.33
C ASN A 206 8.97 -16.84 17.70
N ILE A 207 8.06 -16.17 18.41
CA ILE A 207 6.69 -15.90 17.98
C ILE A 207 6.57 -14.43 17.61
N ASN A 208 6.24 -14.15 16.36
CA ASN A 208 6.03 -12.79 15.87
C ASN A 208 4.58 -12.61 15.43
N SER A 209 3.83 -11.77 16.14
CA SER A 209 2.48 -11.37 15.76
C SER A 209 2.48 -10.06 14.97
N GLU A 210 2.02 -10.14 13.72
CA GLU A 210 1.83 -8.98 12.86
C GLU A 210 0.34 -8.60 12.80
N LEU A 211 0.00 -7.45 13.37
CA LEU A 211 -1.34 -6.86 13.28
C LEU A 211 -1.54 -6.20 11.91
N ARG A 212 -2.48 -6.71 11.11
CA ARG A 212 -2.77 -6.15 9.78
C ARG A 212 -3.43 -4.78 9.88
N SER A 213 -3.05 -3.86 8.99
CA SER A 213 -3.66 -2.54 8.94
C SER A 213 -5.16 -2.58 8.67
N LEU A 214 -5.91 -1.68 9.30
CA LEU A 214 -7.33 -1.44 9.02
C LEU A 214 -7.46 -0.33 7.97
N TYR A 215 -8.31 -0.56 6.96
CA TYR A 215 -8.55 0.40 5.88
C TYR A 215 -9.97 0.95 5.98
N LEU A 216 -10.11 2.27 6.00
CA LEU A 216 -11.41 2.95 5.98
C LEU A 216 -11.46 3.86 4.75
N TYR A 217 -12.55 3.79 4.00
CA TYR A 217 -12.86 4.67 2.88
C TYR A 217 -13.78 5.79 3.34
N GLY A 218 -13.61 6.99 2.80
CA GLY A 218 -14.58 8.08 2.94
C GLY A 218 -14.37 9.15 1.87
N ARG A 219 -15.15 10.22 1.95
CA ARG A 219 -14.91 11.46 1.19
C ARG A 219 -14.64 12.59 2.16
N TYR A 220 -13.67 13.44 1.85
CA TYR A 220 -13.37 14.62 2.67
C TYR A 220 -13.63 15.91 1.92
N ARG A 221 -14.16 16.90 2.62
CA ARG A 221 -14.21 18.29 2.21
C ARG A 221 -13.16 19.05 2.99
N LYS A 222 -12.44 19.94 2.31
CA LYS A 222 -11.45 20.85 2.89
C LYS A 222 -12.02 22.26 2.74
N LEU A 223 -12.47 22.84 3.84
CA LEU A 223 -13.14 24.14 3.86
C LEU A 223 -12.15 25.31 4.08
N GLU A 224 -10.99 25.02 4.65
CA GLU A 224 -9.94 25.99 4.95
C GLU A 224 -8.80 25.97 3.91
N ARG A 225 -8.28 27.15 3.56
CA ARG A 225 -7.03 27.31 2.77
C ARG A 225 -5.84 27.40 3.72
N GLY A 226 -4.68 26.88 3.32
CA GLY A 226 -3.47 26.94 4.15
C GLY A 226 -3.06 25.60 4.78
N ILE A 227 -3.93 24.59 4.72
CA ILE A 227 -3.63 23.24 5.23
C ILE A 227 -3.24 22.27 4.08
N PRO A 228 -2.13 21.52 4.20
CA PRO A 228 -1.77 20.49 3.24
C PRO A 228 -2.66 19.24 3.37
N GLN A 229 -2.78 18.47 2.29
CA GLN A 229 -3.52 17.20 2.30
C GLN A 229 -2.87 16.13 3.20
N THR A 230 -1.54 16.06 3.21
CA THR A 230 -0.76 15.05 3.95
C THR A 230 0.26 15.74 4.85
N ARG A 231 0.77 15.01 5.86
CA ARG A 231 1.87 15.47 6.71
C ARG A 231 3.09 15.84 5.88
N TRP A 232 3.68 17.00 6.18
CA TRP A 232 4.91 17.47 5.55
C TRP A 232 6.01 17.53 6.60
N PRO A 233 7.00 16.63 6.56
CA PRO A 233 8.14 16.69 7.45
C PRO A 233 8.88 18.02 7.29
N CYS A 234 9.41 18.56 8.39
CA CYS A 234 10.23 19.75 8.37
C CYS A 234 11.46 19.55 7.47
N ARG A 235 11.76 20.53 6.62
CA ARG A 235 12.89 20.44 5.67
C ARG A 235 14.25 20.37 6.36
N ALA A 236 14.41 21.04 7.50
CA ALA A 236 15.67 21.09 8.23
C ALA A 236 15.95 19.78 8.99
N CYS A 237 14.98 19.27 9.75
CA CYS A 237 15.17 18.07 10.58
C CYS A 237 14.67 16.77 9.93
N LYS A 238 14.03 16.83 8.76
CA LYS A 238 13.46 15.68 8.04
C LYS A 238 12.46 14.86 8.85
N GLY A 239 11.79 15.50 9.82
CA GLY A 239 10.82 14.84 10.69
C GLY A 239 11.43 14.04 11.84
N ARG A 240 12.65 14.37 12.28
CA ARG A 240 13.25 13.80 13.48
C ARG A 240 12.38 14.02 14.72
N ASP A 241 12.26 13.00 15.57
CA ASP A 241 11.62 13.08 16.88
C ASP A 241 12.28 14.15 17.77
N GLY A 242 11.46 15.01 18.38
CA GLY A 242 11.92 16.22 19.10
C GLY A 242 12.16 17.45 18.21
N GLY A 243 11.96 17.31 16.89
CA GLY A 243 12.00 18.40 15.92
C GLY A 243 13.29 19.22 15.93
N CYS A 244 13.19 20.48 15.52
CA CYS A 244 14.27 21.45 15.58
C CYS A 244 13.71 22.85 15.82
N GLU A 245 14.58 23.82 16.08
CA GLU A 245 14.20 25.22 16.30
C GLU A 245 13.35 25.78 15.15
N SER A 246 13.66 25.40 13.90
CA SER A 246 12.90 25.87 12.73
C SER A 246 11.46 25.36 12.63
N CYS A 247 11.12 24.29 13.35
CA CYS A 247 9.76 23.73 13.38
C CYS A 247 9.15 23.72 14.78
N ASN A 248 9.70 24.51 15.73
CA ASN A 248 9.25 24.54 17.12
C ASN A 248 9.13 23.14 17.73
N GLU A 249 10.13 22.28 17.49
CA GLU A 249 10.21 20.91 18.04
C GLU A 249 9.09 19.94 17.55
N THR A 250 8.26 20.36 16.59
CA THR A 250 7.16 19.52 16.08
C THR A 250 7.61 18.48 15.04
N GLY A 251 8.76 18.70 14.40
CA GLY A 251 9.22 17.88 13.28
C GLY A 251 8.46 18.09 11.97
N LEU A 252 7.45 18.98 11.93
CA LEU A 252 6.59 19.20 10.77
C LEU A 252 6.80 20.60 10.16
N GLN A 253 6.62 20.73 8.85
CA GLN A 253 6.63 22.02 8.17
C GLN A 253 5.32 22.79 8.39
N TYR A 254 4.21 22.08 8.45
CA TYR A 254 2.89 22.64 8.73
C TYR A 254 2.33 21.96 9.99
N PRO A 255 1.71 22.71 10.93
CA PRO A 255 1.24 22.14 12.20
C PRO A 255 0.15 21.08 12.04
N THR A 256 -0.68 21.18 11.00
CA THR A 256 -1.80 20.28 10.76
C THR A 256 -1.92 19.96 9.28
N SER A 257 -2.64 18.88 8.98
CA SER A 257 -2.98 18.45 7.62
C SER A 257 -4.35 17.78 7.60
N VAL A 258 -4.94 17.62 6.40
CA VAL A 258 -6.19 16.86 6.25
C VAL A 258 -6.03 15.44 6.80
N GLN A 259 -4.87 14.80 6.56
CA GLN A 259 -4.51 13.52 7.15
C GLN A 259 -4.51 13.54 8.67
N ASP A 260 -4.07 14.61 9.33
CA ASP A 260 -4.03 14.71 10.79
C ASP A 260 -5.42 14.90 11.37
N GLN A 261 -6.20 15.81 10.81
CA GLN A 261 -7.55 16.12 11.28
C GLN A 261 -8.48 14.90 11.19
N ILE A 262 -8.33 14.08 10.14
CA ILE A 262 -9.09 12.84 9.99
C ILE A 262 -8.43 11.68 10.75
N GLY A 263 -7.11 11.56 10.64
CA GLY A 263 -6.39 10.38 11.08
C GLY A 263 -6.17 10.31 12.57
N GLU A 264 -5.96 11.43 13.26
CA GLU A 264 -5.66 11.41 14.70
C GLU A 264 -6.86 10.96 15.56
N PRO A 265 -8.11 11.45 15.32
CA PRO A 265 -9.28 10.93 16.03
C PRO A 265 -9.49 9.42 15.80
N LEU A 266 -9.31 8.96 14.56
CA LEU A 266 -9.42 7.54 14.21
C LEU A 266 -8.28 6.72 14.84
N ARG A 267 -7.06 7.24 14.86
CA ARG A 267 -5.90 6.59 15.48
C ARG A 267 -6.14 6.37 16.97
N VAL A 268 -6.68 7.37 17.66
CA VAL A 268 -7.01 7.28 19.09
C VAL A 268 -8.15 6.29 19.32
N ALA A 269 -9.23 6.38 18.53
CA ALA A 269 -10.39 5.50 18.67
C ALA A 269 -10.04 4.01 18.47
N PHE A 270 -9.22 3.70 17.47
CA PHE A 270 -8.77 2.34 17.17
C PHE A 270 -7.47 1.93 17.89
N GLN A 271 -6.90 2.83 18.71
CA GLN A 271 -5.60 2.64 19.38
C GLN A 271 -4.50 2.17 18.41
N ALA A 272 -4.44 2.79 17.23
CA ALA A 272 -3.47 2.45 16.20
C ALA A 272 -2.12 3.14 16.46
N LYS A 273 -1.03 2.51 16.00
CA LYS A 273 0.32 3.06 16.13
C LYS A 273 0.53 4.29 15.24
N ASN A 274 0.01 4.27 14.02
CA ASN A 274 0.18 5.35 13.05
C ASN A 274 -0.92 5.32 11.99
N THR A 275 -0.97 6.37 11.15
CA THR A 275 -1.90 6.49 10.03
C THR A 275 -1.16 6.71 8.71
N ALA A 276 -1.73 6.23 7.61
CA ALA A 276 -1.32 6.59 6.27
C ALA A 276 -2.55 7.01 5.45
N PHE A 277 -2.42 8.10 4.69
CA PHE A 277 -3.52 8.68 3.93
C PHE A 277 -3.33 8.47 2.43
N HIS A 278 -4.40 8.05 1.76
CA HIS A 278 -4.42 7.78 0.32
C HIS A 278 -5.61 8.50 -0.33
N GLY A 279 -5.36 9.70 -0.85
CA GLY A 279 -6.37 10.47 -1.58
C GLY A 279 -6.43 10.14 -3.08
N MET A 280 -7.60 10.35 -3.68
CA MET A 280 -7.79 10.28 -5.13
C MET A 280 -7.25 11.53 -5.84
N GLY A 281 -5.93 11.62 -5.92
CA GLY A 281 -5.23 12.85 -6.30
C GLY A 281 -5.05 13.80 -5.12
N ARG A 282 -4.58 15.01 -5.42
CA ARG A 282 -4.17 16.00 -4.42
C ARG A 282 -4.49 17.40 -4.90
N GLU A 283 -4.96 18.24 -3.99
CA GLU A 283 -5.06 19.68 -4.14
C GLU A 283 -3.86 20.42 -3.51
N ASP A 284 -3.63 21.63 -3.99
CA ASP A 284 -2.62 22.52 -3.41
C ASP A 284 -3.07 23.03 -2.03
N ILE A 285 -2.11 23.57 -1.26
CA ILE A 285 -2.32 24.03 0.12
C ILE A 285 -3.35 25.17 0.18
N ASP A 286 -3.32 26.05 -0.81
CA ASP A 286 -4.20 27.22 -0.97
C ASP A 286 -5.56 26.88 -1.61
N VAL A 287 -5.84 25.61 -1.93
CA VAL A 287 -7.07 25.17 -2.63
C VAL A 287 -8.03 24.48 -1.67
N ARG A 288 -9.32 24.85 -1.71
CA ARG A 288 -10.39 24.14 -0.97
C ARG A 288 -10.92 22.96 -1.78
N CYS A 289 -11.52 22.00 -1.09
CA CYS A 289 -12.22 20.87 -1.70
C CYS A 289 -13.66 20.83 -1.18
N LEU A 290 -14.61 21.18 -2.04
CA LEU A 290 -16.02 21.40 -1.72
C LEU A 290 -16.89 20.28 -2.32
N GLY A 291 -18.17 20.58 -2.52
CA GLY A 291 -19.20 19.66 -3.03
C GLY A 291 -19.25 18.35 -2.23
N ARG A 292 -19.18 17.22 -2.93
CA ARG A 292 -19.21 15.87 -2.33
C ARG A 292 -17.89 15.46 -1.69
N GLY A 293 -16.85 16.28 -1.84
CA GLY A 293 -15.53 15.99 -1.32
C GLY A 293 -14.73 14.99 -2.16
N ARG A 294 -13.44 14.90 -1.85
CA ARG A 294 -12.50 14.00 -2.52
C ARG A 294 -12.52 12.62 -1.83
N PRO A 295 -12.68 11.53 -2.59
CA PRO A 295 -12.49 10.18 -2.07
C PRO A 295 -11.09 9.95 -1.50
N PHE A 296 -11.03 9.28 -0.36
CA PHE A 296 -9.80 8.87 0.29
C PHE A 296 -9.94 7.49 0.93
N VAL A 297 -8.81 6.83 1.13
CA VAL A 297 -8.67 5.70 2.04
C VAL A 297 -7.63 6.05 3.08
N ILE A 298 -7.98 5.85 4.35
CA ILE A 298 -7.05 5.94 5.47
C ILE A 298 -6.69 4.55 5.95
N GLU A 299 -5.39 4.31 6.09
CA GLU A 299 -4.81 3.09 6.64
C GLU A 299 -4.39 3.36 8.09
N LEU A 300 -4.95 2.58 9.01
CA LEU A 300 -4.57 2.57 10.43
C LEU A 300 -3.61 1.41 10.66
N LYS A 301 -2.36 1.73 11.02
CA LYS A 301 -1.29 0.75 11.19
C LYS A 301 -1.34 0.12 12.58
N SER A 302 -1.35 -1.21 12.62
CA SER A 302 -1.36 -2.01 13.85
C SER A 302 -2.41 -1.55 14.87
N PRO A 303 -3.71 -1.61 14.53
CA PRO A 303 -4.77 -1.20 15.44
C PRO A 303 -5.00 -2.27 16.53
N LEU A 304 -5.11 -1.85 17.79
CA LEU A 304 -5.46 -2.75 18.89
C LEU A 304 -6.97 -2.97 18.99
N ARG A 305 -7.78 -1.98 18.58
CA ARG A 305 -9.24 -2.11 18.44
C ARG A 305 -9.63 -2.15 16.97
N ARG A 306 -10.69 -2.90 16.63
CA ARG A 306 -11.11 -3.06 15.21
C ARG A 306 -12.57 -2.76 14.94
N TYR A 307 -13.42 -2.86 15.96
CA TYR A 307 -14.86 -2.74 15.79
C TYR A 307 -15.34 -1.47 16.51
N ALA A 308 -15.90 -0.56 15.73
CA ALA A 308 -16.49 0.69 16.21
C ALA A 308 -17.62 1.11 15.25
N ASP A 309 -18.57 1.90 15.75
CA ASP A 309 -19.60 2.48 14.89
C ASP A 309 -18.98 3.59 14.02
N LEU A 310 -19.05 3.40 12.71
CA LEU A 310 -18.48 4.33 11.74
C LEU A 310 -19.24 5.67 11.70
N SER A 311 -20.51 5.66 12.11
CA SER A 311 -21.35 6.87 12.16
C SER A 311 -20.87 7.79 13.28
N GLU A 312 -20.66 7.24 14.48
CA GLU A 312 -20.12 7.97 15.63
C GLU A 312 -18.70 8.50 15.35
N LEU A 313 -17.87 7.71 14.67
CA LEU A 313 -16.52 8.16 14.27
C LEU A 313 -16.56 9.30 13.25
N THR A 314 -17.54 9.30 12.35
CA THR A 314 -17.74 10.40 11.40
C THR A 314 -18.07 11.70 12.14
N GLU A 315 -18.99 11.63 13.10
CA GLU A 315 -19.35 12.77 13.95
C GLU A 315 -18.17 13.25 14.79
N LEU A 316 -17.39 12.33 15.37
CA LEU A 316 -16.20 12.65 16.16
C LEU A 316 -15.15 13.41 15.34
N VAL A 317 -14.85 12.95 14.12
CA VAL A 317 -13.88 13.61 13.24
C VAL A 317 -14.37 15.01 12.85
N ASN A 318 -15.66 15.14 12.50
CA ASN A 318 -16.26 16.42 12.12
C ASN A 318 -16.27 17.42 13.29
N ALA A 319 -16.53 16.96 14.52
CA ALA A 319 -16.48 17.79 15.71
C ALA A 319 -15.04 18.23 16.07
N THR A 320 -14.05 17.34 15.91
CA THR A 320 -12.65 17.62 16.24
C THR A 320 -12.01 18.58 15.24
N SER A 321 -12.42 18.52 13.98
CA SER A 321 -11.80 19.28 12.88
C SER A 321 -12.15 20.77 12.87
N ALA A 322 -12.94 21.26 13.83
CA ALA A 322 -13.28 22.68 14.03
C ALA A 322 -13.76 23.43 12.77
N GLY A 323 -14.37 22.71 11.80
CA GLY A 323 -14.82 23.26 10.53
C GLY A 323 -13.75 23.39 9.44
N SER A 324 -12.49 22.99 9.67
CA SER A 324 -11.45 22.98 8.64
C SER A 324 -11.66 21.87 7.61
N VAL A 325 -12.04 20.68 8.09
CA VAL A 325 -12.26 19.45 7.31
C VAL A 325 -13.53 18.77 7.78
N GLU A 326 -14.30 18.25 6.82
CA GLU A 326 -15.46 17.41 7.07
C GLU A 326 -15.31 16.09 6.33
N ILE A 327 -15.76 14.99 6.92
CA ILE A 327 -15.82 13.68 6.27
C ILE A 327 -17.25 13.18 6.14
N SER A 328 -17.49 12.40 5.09
CA SER A 328 -18.74 11.70 4.82
C SER A 328 -18.47 10.30 4.26
N GLU A 329 -19.51 9.46 4.23
CA GLU A 329 -19.49 8.12 3.62
C GLU A 329 -18.41 7.17 4.19
N LEU A 330 -18.13 7.26 5.49
CA LEU A 330 -17.12 6.42 6.13
C LEU A 330 -17.56 4.94 6.12
N ARG A 331 -16.76 4.08 5.50
CA ARG A 331 -17.01 2.62 5.42
C ARG A 331 -15.73 1.82 5.50
N ALA A 332 -15.85 0.53 5.82
CA ALA A 332 -14.74 -0.40 5.72
C ALA A 332 -14.22 -0.52 4.28
N SER A 333 -12.91 -0.66 4.14
CA SER A 333 -12.21 -0.73 2.86
C SER A 333 -11.12 -1.81 2.89
N ARG A 334 -10.39 -1.96 1.78
CA ARG A 334 -9.30 -2.95 1.59
C ARG A 334 -8.13 -2.33 0.86
N ARG A 335 -6.96 -2.96 0.96
CA ARG A 335 -5.74 -2.55 0.24
C ARG A 335 -5.94 -2.46 -1.29
N SER A 336 -6.75 -3.33 -1.88
CA SER A 336 -7.07 -3.28 -3.32
C SER A 336 -7.77 -1.99 -3.73
N GLU A 337 -8.59 -1.41 -2.85
CA GLU A 337 -9.27 -0.15 -3.10
C GLU A 337 -8.32 1.06 -3.10
N VAL A 338 -7.22 0.99 -2.34
CA VAL A 338 -6.15 2.00 -2.40
C VAL A 338 -5.54 2.07 -3.81
N ALA A 339 -5.27 0.90 -4.42
CA ALA A 339 -4.76 0.84 -5.79
C ALA A 339 -5.78 1.38 -6.79
N ARG A 340 -7.07 1.01 -6.62
CA ARG A 340 -8.17 1.51 -7.44
C ARG A 340 -8.25 3.04 -7.41
N ILE A 341 -8.29 3.64 -6.23
CA ILE A 341 -8.39 5.10 -6.06
C ILE A 341 -7.20 5.84 -6.66
N LYS A 342 -5.98 5.31 -6.51
CA LYS A 342 -4.79 5.91 -7.12
C LYS A 342 -4.77 5.79 -8.65
N GLY A 343 -5.40 4.75 -9.20
CA GLY A 343 -5.47 4.48 -10.64
C GLY A 343 -6.62 5.17 -11.36
N THR A 344 -7.73 5.50 -10.67
CA THR A 344 -8.92 6.07 -11.32
C THR A 344 -8.65 7.47 -11.87
N ALA A 345 -8.70 7.58 -13.20
CA ALA A 345 -8.62 8.86 -13.90
C ALA A 345 -10.00 9.55 -13.94
N ALA A 346 -10.43 10.11 -12.82
CA ALA A 346 -11.69 10.85 -12.72
C ALA A 346 -11.58 12.29 -13.25
N GLU A 347 -12.61 12.74 -13.96
CA GLU A 347 -12.79 14.16 -14.28
C GLU A 347 -13.05 14.97 -13.00
N LYS A 348 -12.70 16.26 -13.05
CA LYS A 348 -12.79 17.15 -11.89
C LYS A 348 -13.38 18.48 -12.31
N SER A 349 -14.23 19.03 -11.45
CA SER A 349 -14.81 20.36 -11.60
C SER A 349 -14.18 21.31 -10.61
N TYR A 350 -13.89 22.52 -11.05
CA TYR A 350 -13.23 23.56 -10.27
C TYR A 350 -13.91 24.89 -10.48
N THR A 351 -13.94 25.74 -9.45
CA THR A 351 -14.17 27.18 -9.61
C THR A 351 -12.86 27.90 -9.39
N ILE A 352 -12.51 28.79 -10.31
CA ILE A 352 -11.28 29.58 -10.23
C ILE A 352 -11.62 31.05 -10.46
N ARG A 353 -11.04 31.91 -9.61
CA ARG A 353 -11.10 33.35 -9.76
C ARG A 353 -9.71 33.90 -10.01
N PHE A 354 -9.60 34.78 -10.98
CA PHE A 354 -8.33 35.35 -11.41
C PHE A 354 -8.50 36.79 -11.83
N LYS A 355 -7.38 37.52 -11.79
CA LYS A 355 -7.25 38.89 -12.25
C LYS A 355 -6.56 38.91 -13.60
N TYR A 356 -6.99 39.74 -14.54
CA TYR A 356 -6.25 40.01 -15.77
C TYR A 356 -5.73 41.45 -15.76
N GLY A 357 -4.42 41.61 -15.94
CA GLY A 357 -3.75 42.90 -15.94
C GLY A 357 -3.67 43.52 -17.34
N PRO A 358 -3.35 44.82 -17.46
CA PRO A 358 -3.15 45.47 -18.75
C PRO A 358 -1.83 45.06 -19.42
N GLU A 359 -0.96 44.33 -18.71
CA GLU A 359 0.33 43.91 -19.21
C GLU A 359 0.17 42.80 -20.28
N PRO A 360 0.89 42.90 -21.41
CA PRO A 360 0.80 41.92 -22.47
C PRO A 360 1.33 40.57 -21.99
N HIS A 361 0.69 39.48 -22.44
CA HIS A 361 1.17 38.13 -22.17
C HIS A 361 2.44 37.86 -22.97
N ILE A 362 3.60 37.80 -22.30
CA ILE A 362 4.90 37.53 -22.92
C ILE A 362 5.20 36.03 -22.84
N ILE A 363 5.44 35.42 -23.99
CA ILE A 363 5.94 34.04 -24.07
C ILE A 363 7.46 34.11 -23.91
N SER A 364 7.98 33.53 -22.82
CA SER A 364 9.41 33.37 -22.67
C SER A 364 9.88 32.22 -23.57
N PRO A 365 10.89 32.42 -24.45
CA PRO A 365 11.44 31.30 -25.21
C PRO A 365 11.98 30.25 -24.25
N SER A 366 11.45 29.04 -24.40
CA SER A 366 11.82 27.85 -23.66
C SER A 366 13.34 27.65 -23.73
N LYS A 367 14.04 27.72 -22.59
CA LYS A 367 15.51 27.56 -22.48
C LYS A 367 16.06 26.18 -22.88
N ASN A 368 15.29 25.32 -23.53
CA ASN A 368 15.68 23.93 -23.82
C ASN A 368 15.41 23.46 -25.26
N ASP A 369 15.03 24.35 -26.17
CA ASP A 369 15.00 24.01 -27.59
C ASP A 369 16.36 24.41 -28.20
N ASP A 370 17.04 23.38 -28.71
CA ASP A 370 18.27 23.39 -29.52
C ASP A 370 19.63 23.66 -28.85
N LYS A 371 20.24 22.55 -28.38
CA LYS A 371 21.65 22.29 -28.73
C LYS A 371 21.70 21.64 -30.11
N ASN A 372 21.57 22.44 -31.16
CA ASN A 372 22.24 22.14 -32.42
C ASN A 372 22.66 23.43 -33.11
N GLU A 373 23.87 23.38 -33.63
CA GLU A 373 24.69 24.49 -34.09
C GLU A 373 24.09 25.33 -35.23
N LYS A 374 24.39 26.63 -35.11
CA LYS A 374 24.77 27.58 -36.18
C LYS A 374 23.78 27.78 -37.32
N ASP A 375 23.12 28.94 -37.29
CA ASP A 375 23.24 29.87 -38.40
C ASP A 375 23.19 31.32 -37.88
N GLU A 376 24.28 32.05 -38.11
CA GLU A 376 24.34 33.50 -38.00
C GLU A 376 23.61 34.07 -39.22
N GLN A 377 22.38 34.52 -39.04
CA GLN A 377 21.80 35.57 -39.86
C GLN A 377 20.99 36.50 -38.95
N SER A 378 21.54 37.70 -38.77
CA SER A 378 20.88 38.84 -38.19
C SER A 378 19.67 39.21 -39.04
N GLU A 379 18.51 38.67 -38.70
CA GLU A 379 17.25 39.27 -39.09
C GLU A 379 16.99 40.46 -38.16
N GLU A 380 16.82 41.62 -38.79
CA GLU A 380 16.42 42.86 -38.14
C GLU A 380 15.16 42.60 -37.32
N ILE A 381 15.23 42.94 -36.04
CA ILE A 381 14.05 42.99 -35.18
C ILE A 381 13.16 44.07 -35.78
N GLU A 382 12.15 43.69 -36.56
CA GLU A 382 11.00 44.54 -36.80
C GLU A 382 10.43 44.86 -35.41
N GLU A 383 10.62 46.10 -34.97
CA GLU A 383 9.88 46.64 -33.84
C GLU A 383 8.41 46.31 -34.07
N PRO A 384 7.70 45.65 -33.15
CA PRO A 384 6.27 45.48 -33.27
C PRO A 384 5.64 46.87 -33.23
N SER A 385 5.41 47.43 -34.42
CA SER A 385 4.57 48.59 -34.63
C SER A 385 3.16 48.15 -34.28
N ASP A 386 2.80 48.34 -33.01
CA ASP A 386 1.46 48.56 -32.47
C ASP A 386 1.54 48.24 -30.97
N LEU A 387 2.11 49.18 -30.20
CA LEU A 387 1.86 49.27 -28.77
C LEU A 387 0.36 49.51 -28.58
N VAL A 388 -0.39 48.42 -28.44
CA VAL A 388 -1.80 48.43 -28.07
C VAL A 388 -1.88 49.03 -26.66
N THR A 389 -2.20 50.33 -26.60
CA THR A 389 -2.66 51.02 -25.39
C THR A 389 -3.82 50.26 -24.75
N PRO A 390 -4.02 50.33 -23.42
CA PRO A 390 -4.89 49.42 -22.69
C PRO A 390 -6.29 49.48 -23.29
N VAL A 391 -6.64 48.41 -24.02
CA VAL A 391 -7.97 48.24 -24.59
C VAL A 391 -8.90 48.14 -23.39
N ASP A 392 -9.94 48.98 -23.36
CA ASP A 392 -11.12 48.69 -22.54
C ASP A 392 -11.69 47.36 -23.06
N ILE A 393 -11.18 46.26 -22.52
CA ILE A 393 -11.64 44.93 -22.89
C ILE A 393 -13.04 44.80 -22.36
N SER A 394 -14.00 44.62 -23.27
CA SER A 394 -15.38 44.43 -22.86
C SER A 394 -15.52 43.11 -22.09
N PRO A 395 -16.35 43.06 -21.04
CA PRO A 395 -16.66 41.82 -20.33
C PRO A 395 -17.14 40.70 -21.27
N GLU A 396 -17.80 41.07 -22.38
CA GLU A 396 -18.25 40.15 -23.42
C GLU A 396 -17.09 39.48 -24.16
N PHE A 397 -16.03 40.23 -24.49
CA PHE A 397 -14.84 39.67 -25.14
C PHE A 397 -14.13 38.67 -24.24
N VAL A 398 -13.98 38.99 -22.95
CA VAL A 398 -13.39 38.08 -21.96
C VAL A 398 -14.18 36.76 -21.89
N LYS A 399 -15.50 36.86 -21.82
CA LYS A 399 -16.40 35.69 -21.83
C LYS A 399 -16.25 34.86 -23.10
N GLU A 400 -16.23 35.49 -24.27
CA GLU A 400 -16.08 34.80 -25.56
C GLU A 400 -14.75 34.03 -25.64
N MET A 401 -13.64 34.67 -25.23
CA MET A 401 -12.32 34.03 -25.21
C MET A 401 -12.26 32.84 -24.26
N ILE A 402 -12.85 32.96 -23.08
CA ILE A 402 -12.96 31.85 -22.11
C ILE A 402 -13.79 30.71 -22.70
N VAL A 403 -14.96 31.00 -23.26
CA VAL A 403 -15.84 29.98 -23.88
C VAL A 403 -15.15 29.29 -25.04
N SER A 404 -14.27 29.98 -25.78
CA SER A 404 -13.49 29.37 -26.87
C SER A 404 -12.57 28.22 -26.43
N LEU A 405 -12.29 28.08 -25.12
CA LEU A 405 -11.50 26.99 -24.55
C LEU A 405 -12.34 25.75 -24.21
N GLU A 406 -13.67 25.83 -24.28
CA GLU A 406 -14.55 24.70 -24.07
C GLU A 406 -14.34 23.61 -25.14
N GLY A 407 -14.19 22.36 -24.70
CA GLY A 407 -13.95 21.22 -25.58
C GLY A 407 -12.52 21.14 -26.15
N VAL A 408 -11.66 22.12 -25.86
CA VAL A 408 -10.31 22.20 -26.42
C VAL A 408 -9.35 21.24 -25.71
N THR A 409 -8.41 20.68 -26.49
CA THR A 409 -7.30 19.91 -25.96
C THR A 409 -6.11 20.83 -25.72
N LEU A 410 -5.72 20.95 -24.45
CA LEU A 410 -4.56 21.69 -23.97
C LEU A 410 -3.30 20.84 -24.12
N GLU A 411 -2.21 21.46 -24.52
CA GLU A 411 -0.86 20.93 -24.44
C GLU A 411 -0.17 21.57 -23.24
N GLN A 412 -0.10 20.82 -22.12
CA GLN A 412 0.49 21.30 -20.88
C GLN A 412 1.86 20.68 -20.66
N ARG A 413 2.92 21.48 -20.84
CA ARG A 413 4.27 21.15 -20.34
C ARG A 413 4.23 21.13 -18.81
N THR A 414 5.15 20.38 -18.21
CA THR A 414 5.16 20.23 -16.75
C THR A 414 5.38 21.60 -16.10
N PRO A 415 4.50 22.07 -15.20
CA PRO A 415 4.61 23.41 -14.68
C PRO A 415 5.92 23.65 -13.92
N GLN A 416 6.43 24.88 -13.96
CA GLN A 416 7.72 25.21 -13.35
C GLN A 416 7.74 24.87 -11.84
N ARG A 417 6.67 25.21 -11.11
CA ARG A 417 6.53 24.97 -9.66
C ARG A 417 6.53 23.47 -9.25
N VAL A 418 6.33 22.55 -10.19
CA VAL A 418 6.38 21.09 -9.93
C VAL A 418 7.51 20.38 -10.70
N SER A 419 8.31 21.11 -11.48
CA SER A 419 9.40 20.55 -12.29
C SER A 419 10.42 19.76 -11.48
N HIS A 420 10.78 20.22 -10.28
CA HIS A 420 11.67 19.50 -9.36
C HIS A 420 11.12 18.14 -8.87
N ARG A 421 9.81 17.87 -9.04
CA ARG A 421 9.15 16.62 -8.61
C ARG A 421 8.71 15.73 -9.76
N ARG A 422 8.71 16.23 -10.99
CA ARG A 422 8.10 15.54 -12.13
C ARG A 422 8.97 15.72 -13.36
N ALA A 423 9.13 14.62 -14.11
CA ALA A 423 9.77 14.67 -15.41
C ALA A 423 9.10 15.72 -16.30
N ASP A 424 9.93 16.56 -16.92
CA ASP A 424 9.48 17.59 -17.83
C ASP A 424 8.92 16.93 -19.10
N LYS A 425 7.60 17.05 -19.25
CA LYS A 425 6.84 16.39 -20.32
C LYS A 425 5.61 17.22 -20.66
N VAL A 426 5.31 17.32 -21.95
CA VAL A 426 4.05 17.85 -22.48
C VAL A 426 2.97 16.78 -22.40
N ARG A 427 1.82 17.12 -21.83
CA ARG A 427 0.67 16.24 -21.65
C ARG A 427 -0.55 16.89 -22.28
N LYS A 428 -1.25 16.13 -23.12
CA LYS A 428 -2.52 16.54 -23.71
C LYS A 428 -3.65 16.35 -22.71
N ARG A 429 -4.46 17.38 -22.46
CA ARG A 429 -5.57 17.37 -21.50
C ARG A 429 -6.75 18.13 -22.05
N LYS A 430 -7.95 17.55 -21.98
CA LYS A 430 -9.16 18.19 -22.50
C LYS A 430 -9.86 19.02 -21.43
N VAL A 431 -10.26 20.24 -21.79
CA VAL A 431 -11.30 21.00 -21.10
C VAL A 431 -12.64 20.45 -21.55
N VAL A 432 -13.39 19.85 -20.64
CA VAL A 432 -14.65 19.17 -20.95
C VAL A 432 -15.75 20.21 -21.13
N SER A 433 -15.90 21.13 -20.19
CA SER A 433 -16.90 22.21 -20.23
C SER A 433 -16.47 23.41 -19.40
N ILE A 434 -16.98 24.59 -19.75
CA ILE A 434 -16.84 25.82 -18.95
C ILE A 434 -18.25 26.39 -18.70
N SER A 435 -18.49 26.86 -17.49
CA SER A 435 -19.80 27.34 -17.03
C SER A 435 -19.62 28.45 -15.99
N GLU A 436 -20.73 29.12 -15.63
CA GLU A 436 -20.76 30.12 -14.55
C GLU A 436 -19.71 31.22 -14.71
N ILE A 437 -19.60 31.81 -15.90
CA ILE A 437 -18.62 32.84 -16.19
C ILE A 437 -19.15 34.21 -15.71
N SER A 438 -18.52 34.76 -14.68
CA SER A 438 -18.74 36.13 -14.22
C SER A 438 -17.50 36.98 -14.42
N VAL A 439 -17.69 38.21 -14.90
CA VAL A 439 -16.60 39.18 -15.14
C VAL A 439 -17.01 40.48 -14.47
N GLU A 440 -16.17 40.96 -13.54
CA GLU A 440 -16.39 42.16 -12.75
C GLU A 440 -15.10 43.00 -12.77
N GLY A 441 -15.09 44.09 -13.55
CA GLY A 441 -13.92 44.94 -13.68
C GLY A 441 -12.74 44.23 -14.36
N ASP A 442 -11.67 44.00 -13.62
CA ASP A 442 -10.45 43.30 -14.03
C ASP A 442 -10.35 41.87 -13.46
N GLU A 443 -11.43 41.36 -12.88
CA GLU A 443 -11.52 40.01 -12.33
C GLU A 443 -12.54 39.15 -13.09
N ALA A 444 -12.20 37.88 -13.26
CA ALA A 444 -13.09 36.87 -13.80
C ALA A 444 -13.13 35.64 -12.90
N GLU A 445 -14.32 35.03 -12.81
CA GLU A 445 -14.56 33.78 -12.11
C GLU A 445 -15.26 32.81 -13.07
N ILE A 446 -14.77 31.57 -13.10
CA ILE A 446 -15.27 30.53 -13.99
C ILE A 446 -15.35 29.19 -13.28
N THR A 447 -16.35 28.38 -13.65
CA THR A 447 -16.41 26.97 -13.29
C THR A 447 -15.98 26.11 -14.48
N VAL A 448 -14.88 25.36 -14.32
CA VAL A 448 -14.28 24.53 -15.37
C VAL A 448 -14.32 23.05 -14.99
N ARG A 449 -14.76 22.20 -15.92
CA ARG A 449 -14.65 20.74 -15.84
C ARG A 449 -13.56 20.27 -16.78
N CYS A 450 -12.61 19.48 -16.29
CA CYS A 450 -11.49 19.02 -17.08
C CYS A 450 -11.06 17.59 -16.76
N GLU A 451 -10.29 17.00 -17.68
CA GLU A 451 -9.74 15.66 -17.54
C GLU A 451 -8.78 15.54 -16.35
N SER A 452 -8.57 14.31 -15.89
CA SER A 452 -7.69 14.04 -14.75
C SER A 452 -6.25 14.51 -14.99
N GLY A 453 -5.72 15.28 -14.05
CA GLY A 453 -4.35 15.78 -14.07
C GLY A 453 -4.14 17.05 -14.90
N THR A 454 -5.21 17.71 -15.32
CA THR A 454 -5.16 19.07 -15.87
C THR A 454 -4.70 20.06 -14.78
N TYR A 455 -3.73 20.91 -15.13
CA TYR A 455 -3.22 21.96 -14.26
C TYR A 455 -4.05 23.23 -14.47
N VAL A 456 -5.01 23.48 -13.57
CA VAL A 456 -6.03 24.53 -13.75
C VAL A 456 -5.47 25.94 -13.57
N LYS A 457 -4.49 26.15 -12.68
CA LYS A 457 -3.84 27.46 -12.54
C LYS A 457 -3.14 27.83 -13.84
N GLU A 458 -2.43 26.88 -14.42
CA GLU A 458 -1.68 27.04 -15.66
C GLU A 458 -2.59 27.17 -16.91
N LEU A 459 -3.81 26.64 -16.89
CA LEU A 459 -4.84 26.97 -17.88
C LEU A 459 -5.17 28.47 -17.88
N ILE A 460 -5.12 29.12 -16.72
CA ILE A 460 -5.37 30.56 -16.59
C ILE A 460 -4.14 31.37 -17.00
N HIS A 461 -3.01 31.19 -16.32
CA HIS A 461 -1.84 32.07 -16.44
C HIS A 461 -0.79 31.61 -17.48
N SER A 462 -1.05 30.53 -18.23
CA SER A 462 -0.16 29.91 -19.24
C SER A 462 1.17 29.33 -18.73
N ASP A 463 1.66 29.77 -17.57
CA ASP A 463 3.01 29.44 -17.05
C ASP A 463 4.09 29.83 -18.07
N GLU A 464 4.05 31.08 -18.55
CA GLU A 464 4.97 31.65 -19.54
C GLU A 464 4.99 30.90 -20.88
N GLY A 465 3.83 30.44 -21.36
CA GLY A 465 3.69 29.72 -22.64
C GLY A 465 3.86 28.19 -22.52
N ARG A 466 3.99 27.65 -21.31
CA ARG A 466 4.08 26.19 -21.08
C ARG A 466 2.73 25.47 -21.20
N THR A 467 1.62 26.20 -21.15
CA THR A 467 0.27 25.70 -21.43
C THR A 467 -0.32 26.44 -22.62
N VAL A 468 -0.66 25.68 -23.66
CA VAL A 468 -1.24 26.18 -24.91
C VAL A 468 -2.43 25.30 -25.34
N PRO A 469 -3.60 25.86 -25.67
CA PRO A 469 -3.99 27.25 -25.44
C PRO A 469 -4.22 27.54 -23.94
N SER A 470 -4.23 28.82 -23.56
CA SER A 470 -4.54 29.28 -22.20
C SER A 470 -5.41 30.55 -22.21
N VAL A 471 -5.98 30.93 -21.06
CA VAL A 471 -6.77 32.17 -20.94
C VAL A 471 -5.88 33.39 -21.18
N ALA A 472 -4.69 33.44 -20.57
CA ALA A 472 -3.73 34.52 -20.78
C ALA A 472 -3.34 34.69 -22.26
N GLU A 473 -3.10 33.60 -22.98
CA GLU A 473 -2.81 33.62 -24.40
C GLU A 473 -4.00 34.10 -25.24
N LYS A 474 -5.22 33.65 -24.93
CA LYS A 474 -6.44 34.07 -25.64
C LYS A 474 -6.78 35.54 -25.43
N LEU A 475 -6.54 36.06 -24.24
CA LEU A 475 -6.74 37.48 -23.92
C LEU A 475 -5.57 38.35 -24.41
N GLY A 476 -4.40 37.77 -24.65
CA GLY A 476 -3.16 38.51 -24.91
C GLY A 476 -2.64 39.27 -23.68
N LEU A 477 -3.11 38.91 -22.48
CA LEU A 477 -2.85 39.62 -21.23
C LEU A 477 -2.37 38.68 -20.11
N VAL A 478 -1.57 39.23 -19.19
CA VAL A 478 -1.16 38.52 -17.98
C VAL A 478 -2.38 38.23 -17.10
N CYS A 479 -2.52 36.98 -16.68
CA CYS A 479 -3.55 36.55 -15.74
C CYS A 479 -2.91 36.04 -14.43
N GLU A 480 -3.41 36.48 -13.28
CA GLU A 480 -2.97 36.05 -11.96
C GLU A 480 -4.12 35.35 -11.20
N VAL A 481 -3.87 34.15 -10.69
CA VAL A 481 -4.89 33.38 -9.95
C VAL A 481 -5.04 33.92 -8.53
N ILE A 482 -6.24 34.37 -8.18
CA ILE A 482 -6.57 34.84 -6.83
C ILE A 482 -6.88 33.64 -5.93
N TRP A 483 -7.75 32.74 -6.40
CA TRP A 483 -8.06 31.51 -5.68
C TRP A 483 -8.63 30.42 -6.59
N LEU A 484 -8.56 29.17 -6.12
CA LEU A 484 -9.06 27.99 -6.81
C LEU A 484 -9.73 27.06 -5.79
N ASP A 485 -10.88 26.51 -6.15
CA ASP A 485 -11.61 25.51 -5.38
C ASP A 485 -11.92 24.29 -6.25
N VAL A 486 -11.82 23.11 -5.66
CA VAL A 486 -12.33 21.87 -6.26
C VAL A 486 -13.80 21.75 -5.89
N ASN A 487 -14.69 21.75 -6.86
CA ASN A 487 -16.14 21.63 -6.62
C ASN A 487 -16.56 20.18 -6.48
N ASP A 488 -16.10 19.31 -7.39
CA ASP A 488 -16.42 17.90 -7.33
C ASP A 488 -15.35 17.04 -8.01
N VAL A 489 -15.31 15.79 -7.59
CA VAL A 489 -14.49 14.75 -8.20
C VAL A 489 -15.41 13.64 -8.69
N HIS A 490 -15.58 13.56 -10.01
CA HIS A 490 -16.54 12.70 -10.71
C HIS A 490 -16.01 11.27 -10.81
N ALA A 491 -16.13 10.49 -9.75
CA ALA A 491 -15.49 9.18 -9.62
C ALA A 491 -16.41 8.06 -9.12
N ASP A 492 -17.70 8.19 -9.39
CA ASP A 492 -18.69 7.18 -9.02
C ASP A 492 -18.75 6.03 -10.03
#